data_AF-D8U4M4-F1
#
_entry.id   AF-D8U4M4-F1
#
_cell.length_a   1.000
_cell.length_b   1.000
_cell.length_c   1.000
_cell.angle_alpha   90.00
_cell.angle_beta   90.00
_cell.angle_gamma   90.00
#
_symmetry.space_group_name_H-M   'P 1'
#
loop_
_entity.id
_entity.type
_entity.pdbx_description
1 polymer ?
#
loop_
_entity_poly.entity_id
_entity_poly.type
_entity_poly.pdbx_seq_one_letter_code
_entity_poly.pdbx_strand_id
1 'polypeptide(L)'
;MVPDVAEHARFFDHLVELVPAKFYYDDESARINPRHLAKAAREALKADAKSKAKIAKREKLDPDKAATTLELQRRKAQASKDHVLANGAGGDVATPSGRLDAVAGATGQPSGGQSSGPPAARGLNLQLSGGTLSRQELLERLHKKVEEARQRRKASEETAAKAKEWKQNALRDNAAAKQQQAKQQLAGSKRKSGVGEGPVGGDTAAGAKSPGHLGQAQGKSQGQSAKKARREDQAGGSSGEDPVDFKFPRIELEDGGRHGKPPGARKLSKQALLKQVEAKKAELEALGGTEEGKAKVQQSAWKAALARAGGEKVLDDPKLLRRSLKRESKRKEKHSKAWQERVASQQDAQAARQAKRKENLAARRQTKVDNKKAKREKKLLRPGFEGRKEGFITPGGSQGGK
;
A
#
# COMPACT_ATOMS: atom_id res chain seq x y z
N MET A 1 33.15 -50.61 24.67
CA MET A 1 32.88 -49.17 24.89
C MET A 1 31.42 -49.05 25.26
N VAL A 2 31.12 -48.78 26.53
CA VAL A 2 29.75 -48.41 26.93
C VAL A 2 29.64 -46.94 26.61
N PRO A 3 28.88 -46.52 25.58
CA PRO A 3 28.65 -45.10 25.33
C PRO A 3 28.09 -44.46 26.59
N ASP A 4 28.65 -43.32 26.96
CA ASP A 4 28.27 -42.61 28.18
C ASP A 4 26.81 -42.17 28.04
N VAL A 5 26.00 -42.39 29.08
CA VAL A 5 24.58 -42.00 29.11
C VAL A 5 24.44 -40.50 28.81
N ALA A 6 25.45 -39.70 29.18
CA ALA A 6 25.53 -38.28 28.85
C ALA A 6 25.65 -38.02 27.34
N GLU A 7 26.33 -38.87 26.57
CA GLU A 7 26.45 -38.73 25.11
C GLU A 7 25.11 -39.02 24.42
N HIS A 8 24.40 -40.05 24.89
CA HIS A 8 23.06 -40.35 24.40
C HIS A 8 22.07 -39.23 24.71
N ALA A 9 22.11 -38.66 25.91
CA ALA A 9 21.27 -37.52 26.27
C ALA A 9 21.51 -36.32 25.34
N ARG A 10 22.78 -35.98 25.05
CA ARG A 10 23.14 -34.92 24.10
C ARG A 10 22.64 -35.20 22.67
N PHE A 11 22.69 -36.45 22.23
CA PHE A 11 22.18 -36.85 20.91
C PHE A 11 20.66 -36.62 20.81
N PHE A 12 19.89 -37.03 21.83
CA PHE A 12 18.45 -36.80 21.85
C PHE A 12 18.10 -35.31 21.99
N ASP A 13 18.87 -34.55 22.77
CA ASP A 13 18.71 -33.10 22.87
C ASP A 13 18.87 -32.45 21.49
N HIS A 14 19.91 -32.83 20.73
CA HIS A 14 20.14 -32.32 19.38
C HIS A 14 19.02 -32.71 18.40
N LEU A 15 18.47 -33.92 18.53
CA LEU A 15 17.34 -34.37 17.71
C LEU A 15 16.09 -33.49 17.96
N VAL A 16 15.82 -33.12 19.22
CA VAL A 16 14.70 -32.26 19.61
C VAL A 16 14.91 -30.81 19.17
N GLU A 17 16.16 -30.35 19.07
CA GLU A 17 16.49 -29.02 18.53
C GLU A 17 16.23 -28.90 17.03
N LEU A 18 16.32 -29.99 16.28
CA LEU A 18 16.13 -29.99 14.83
C LEU A 18 14.66 -29.75 14.43
N VAL A 19 13.71 -30.08 15.31
CA VAL A 19 12.28 -29.91 15.07
C VAL A 19 11.83 -28.57 15.66
N PRO A 20 11.25 -27.64 14.87
CA PRO A 20 10.85 -26.32 15.36
C PRO A 20 9.89 -26.40 16.55
N ALA A 21 10.12 -25.55 17.56
CA ALA A 21 9.33 -25.52 18.81
C ALA A 21 7.81 -25.37 18.59
N LYS A 22 7.41 -24.76 17.46
CA LYS A 22 6.01 -24.60 17.06
C LYS A 22 5.24 -25.92 16.97
N PHE A 23 5.90 -27.05 16.73
CA PHE A 23 5.24 -28.35 16.61
C PHE A 23 5.08 -29.08 17.95
N TYR A 24 5.79 -28.67 18.99
CA TYR A 24 5.68 -29.24 20.33
C TYR A 24 4.76 -28.43 21.25
N TYR A 25 4.58 -27.13 20.97
CA TYR A 25 3.76 -26.25 21.79
C TYR A 25 2.58 -25.72 21.00
N ASP A 26 1.38 -25.99 21.52
CA ASP A 26 0.17 -25.32 21.05
C ASP A 26 0.29 -23.81 21.29
N ASP A 27 -0.10 -23.01 20.30
CA ASP A 27 -0.21 -21.56 20.43
C ASP A 27 -1.32 -21.27 21.47
N GLU A 28 -1.00 -21.25 22.77
CA GLU A 28 -1.93 -21.06 23.91
C GLU A 28 -2.74 -19.76 23.86
N SER A 29 -2.49 -18.88 22.89
CA SER A 29 -3.43 -17.83 22.56
C SER A 29 -4.67 -18.42 21.89
N ALA A 30 -5.65 -18.82 22.69
CA ALA A 30 -7.02 -19.03 22.23
C ALA A 30 -7.40 -17.83 21.35
N ARG A 31 -7.80 -18.09 20.10
CA ARG A 31 -8.17 -17.04 19.15
C ARG A 31 -9.46 -16.37 19.65
N ILE A 32 -9.32 -15.37 20.51
CA ILE A 32 -10.44 -14.60 21.04
C ILE A 32 -11.12 -13.93 19.85
N ASN A 33 -12.35 -14.34 19.54
CA ASN A 33 -13.11 -13.76 18.44
C ASN A 33 -13.43 -12.29 18.79
N PRO A 34 -12.81 -11.30 18.11
CA PRO A 34 -12.96 -9.88 18.45
C PRO A 34 -14.34 -9.32 18.10
N ARG A 35 -15.27 -10.19 17.68
CA ARG A 35 -16.64 -9.85 17.27
C ARG A 35 -17.59 -9.75 18.47
N HIS A 36 -17.27 -10.42 19.58
CA HIS A 36 -18.11 -10.49 20.77
C HIS A 36 -17.65 -9.54 21.89
N LEU A 37 -16.62 -8.72 21.63
CA LEU A 37 -16.11 -7.73 22.58
C LEU A 37 -16.76 -6.37 22.34
N ALA A 38 -17.01 -5.63 23.43
CA ALA A 38 -17.41 -4.23 23.38
C ALA A 38 -16.41 -3.39 22.55
N LYS A 39 -16.88 -2.29 21.95
CA LYS A 39 -16.08 -1.49 21.01
C LYS A 39 -14.72 -1.06 21.59
N ALA A 40 -14.71 -0.58 22.84
CA ALA A 40 -13.49 -0.17 23.54
C ALA A 40 -12.54 -1.36 23.77
N ALA A 41 -13.05 -2.49 24.26
CA ALA A 41 -12.26 -3.71 24.46
C ALA A 41 -11.69 -4.27 23.14
N ARG A 42 -12.43 -4.14 22.03
CA ARG A 42 -11.96 -4.53 20.69
C ARG A 42 -10.84 -3.63 20.17
N GLU A 43 -10.90 -2.34 20.44
CA GLU A 43 -9.86 -1.38 20.05
C GLU A 43 -8.60 -1.57 20.89
N ALA A 44 -8.74 -1.81 22.20
CA ALA A 44 -7.65 -2.17 23.10
C ALA A 44 -6.94 -3.46 22.66
N LEU A 45 -7.69 -4.56 22.44
CA LEU A 45 -7.13 -5.83 21.98
C LEU A 45 -6.39 -5.72 20.64
N LYS A 46 -6.88 -4.85 19.73
CA LYS A 46 -6.19 -4.55 18.46
C LYS A 46 -4.92 -3.71 18.66
N ALA A 47 -4.91 -2.77 19.60
CA ALA A 47 -3.73 -1.99 19.94
C ALA A 47 -2.65 -2.89 20.55
N ASP A 48 -3.04 -3.77 21.48
CA ASP A 48 -2.16 -4.75 22.11
C ASP A 48 -1.64 -5.78 21.12
N ALA A 49 -2.47 -6.27 20.21
CA ALA A 49 -2.02 -7.18 19.15
C ALA A 49 -0.98 -6.51 18.24
N LYS A 50 -1.13 -5.20 17.94
CA LYS A 50 -0.16 -4.46 17.13
C LYS A 50 1.14 -4.20 17.88
N SER A 51 1.10 -3.87 19.17
CA SER A 51 2.31 -3.68 19.99
C SER A 51 3.06 -5.00 20.16
N LYS A 52 2.36 -6.08 20.53
CA LYS A 52 2.90 -7.44 20.63
C LYS A 52 3.49 -7.92 19.31
N ALA A 53 2.85 -7.65 18.16
CA ALA A 53 3.40 -8.01 16.86
C ALA A 53 4.68 -7.23 16.50
N LYS A 54 4.82 -5.97 16.93
CA LYS A 54 6.06 -5.20 16.75
C LYS A 54 7.18 -5.73 17.65
N ILE A 55 6.85 -6.05 18.89
CA ILE A 55 7.79 -6.64 19.85
C ILE A 55 8.27 -8.00 19.36
N ALA A 56 7.36 -8.89 18.97
CA ALA A 56 7.70 -10.21 18.43
C ALA A 56 8.55 -10.14 17.15
N LYS A 57 8.33 -9.14 16.29
CA LYS A 57 9.19 -8.90 15.13
C LYS A 57 10.60 -8.43 15.52
N ARG A 58 10.71 -7.61 16.56
CA ARG A 58 12.00 -7.16 17.08
C ARG A 58 12.74 -8.33 17.73
N GLU A 59 12.05 -9.08 18.58
CA GLU A 59 12.61 -10.26 19.26
C GLU A 59 13.02 -11.38 18.28
N LYS A 60 12.27 -11.57 17.19
CA LYS A 60 12.65 -12.51 16.13
C LYS A 60 13.93 -12.10 15.38
N LEU A 61 14.26 -10.81 15.38
CA LEU A 61 15.44 -10.26 14.69
C LEU A 61 16.61 -9.99 15.65
N ASP A 62 16.43 -10.18 16.96
CA ASP A 62 17.48 -10.03 17.97
C ASP A 62 18.21 -11.38 18.11
N PRO A 63 19.51 -11.51 17.72
CA PRO A 63 20.24 -12.78 17.79
C PRO A 63 20.39 -13.32 19.21
N ASP A 64 20.49 -12.43 20.21
CA ASP A 64 20.60 -12.79 21.63
C ASP A 64 19.32 -13.40 22.22
N LYS A 65 18.19 -13.28 21.51
CA LYS A 65 16.88 -13.82 21.94
C LYS A 65 16.45 -15.06 21.16
N ALA A 66 17.29 -15.55 20.25
CA ALA A 66 17.04 -16.80 19.54
C ALA A 66 17.18 -17.98 20.53
N ALA A 67 16.06 -18.49 21.04
CA ALA A 67 16.04 -19.62 21.96
C ALA A 67 15.91 -20.95 21.21
N THR A 68 16.62 -21.98 21.68
CA THR A 68 16.44 -23.36 21.20
C THR A 68 15.12 -23.96 21.72
N THR A 69 14.67 -25.06 21.13
CA THR A 69 13.41 -25.71 21.51
C THR A 69 13.40 -26.18 22.96
N LEU A 70 14.53 -26.69 23.44
CA LEU A 70 14.75 -27.11 24.82
C LEU A 70 14.83 -25.92 25.77
N GLU A 71 15.42 -24.81 25.35
CA GLU A 71 15.47 -23.59 26.18
C GLU A 71 14.06 -22.99 26.35
N LEU A 72 13.24 -23.03 25.30
CA LEU A 72 11.82 -22.70 25.38
C LEU A 72 11.07 -23.65 26.33
N GLN A 73 11.41 -24.95 26.34
CA GLN A 73 10.85 -25.93 27.27
C GLN A 73 11.19 -25.61 28.72
N ARG A 74 12.47 -25.35 28.99
CA ARG A 74 12.97 -25.01 30.34
C ARG A 74 12.35 -23.71 30.82
N ARG A 75 12.29 -22.68 29.97
CA ARG A 75 11.64 -21.40 30.29
C ARG A 75 10.15 -21.57 30.55
N LYS A 76 9.44 -22.41 29.79
CA LYS A 76 8.02 -22.69 30.02
C LYS A 76 7.80 -23.48 31.32
N ALA A 77 8.66 -24.46 31.61
CA ALA A 77 8.63 -25.23 32.85
C ALA A 77 9.01 -24.38 34.08
N GLN A 78 9.91 -23.42 33.93
CA GLN A 78 10.20 -22.41 34.95
C GLN A 78 9.00 -21.47 35.14
N ALA A 79 8.43 -20.95 34.05
CA ALA A 79 7.24 -20.08 34.13
C ALA A 79 6.03 -20.79 34.77
N SER A 80 5.83 -22.09 34.50
CA SER A 80 4.77 -22.87 35.16
C SER A 80 5.09 -23.13 36.63
N LYS A 81 6.35 -23.41 36.99
CA LYS A 81 6.80 -23.49 38.39
C LYS A 81 6.61 -22.16 39.11
N ASP A 82 7.02 -21.05 38.51
CA ASP A 82 6.87 -19.70 39.06
C ASP A 82 5.39 -19.32 39.20
N HIS A 83 4.54 -19.71 38.24
CA HIS A 83 3.09 -19.53 38.34
C HIS A 83 2.48 -20.38 39.46
N VAL A 84 2.94 -21.62 39.65
CA VAL A 84 2.54 -22.48 40.77
C VAL A 84 3.05 -21.93 42.10
N LEU A 85 4.25 -21.36 42.16
CA LEU A 85 4.80 -20.72 43.36
C LEU A 85 4.10 -19.39 43.67
N ALA A 86 3.71 -18.62 42.66
CA ALA A 86 3.01 -17.34 42.81
C ALA A 86 1.52 -17.51 43.17
N ASN A 87 0.86 -18.57 42.69
CA ASN A 87 -0.53 -18.88 43.01
C ASN A 87 -0.70 -19.95 44.11
N GLY A 88 0.39 -20.58 44.57
CA GLY A 88 0.38 -21.75 45.45
C GLY A 88 0.95 -21.47 46.84
N ALA A 89 0.53 -20.38 47.47
CA ALA A 89 0.49 -20.29 48.94
C ALA A 89 -0.90 -20.74 49.46
N GLY A 90 -1.36 -21.92 48.99
CA GLY A 90 -2.63 -22.50 49.40
C GLY A 90 -2.92 -23.83 48.71
N GLY A 91 -2.56 -24.93 49.37
CA GLY A 91 -3.26 -26.22 49.23
C GLY A 91 -2.76 -27.21 48.18
N ASP A 92 -1.99 -28.17 48.69
CA ASP A 92 -1.99 -29.61 48.36
C ASP A 92 -1.56 -30.13 46.97
N VAL A 93 -0.73 -31.16 47.06
CA VAL A 93 -0.01 -31.83 45.98
C VAL A 93 -0.88 -32.95 45.43
N ALA A 94 -1.33 -32.82 44.19
CA ALA A 94 -1.86 -33.94 43.41
C ALA A 94 -1.11 -34.04 42.08
N THR A 95 -0.09 -34.91 42.08
CA THR A 95 0.48 -35.48 40.84
C THR A 95 -0.47 -36.56 40.34
N PRO A 96 -0.99 -36.53 39.10
CA PRO A 96 -1.56 -37.72 38.50
C PRO A 96 -0.51 -38.37 37.61
N SER A 97 0.15 -39.38 38.19
CA SER A 97 0.87 -40.41 37.44
C SER A 97 -0.14 -41.27 36.68
N GLY A 98 0.23 -41.69 35.47
CA GLY A 98 -0.66 -42.33 34.50
C GLY A 98 -1.28 -43.64 34.96
N ARG A 99 -2.52 -43.88 34.50
CA ARG A 99 -3.14 -45.21 34.47
C ARG A 99 -3.84 -45.39 33.13
N LEU A 100 -3.45 -46.47 32.45
CA LEU A 100 -4.00 -47.00 31.21
C LEU A 100 -5.30 -47.75 31.53
N ASP A 101 -6.36 -47.55 30.75
CA ASP A 101 -7.45 -48.52 30.59
C ASP A 101 -8.21 -48.24 29.27
N ALA A 102 -8.88 -49.29 28.80
CA ALA A 102 -9.03 -49.65 27.39
C ALA A 102 -10.30 -49.14 26.67
N VAL A 103 -10.17 -49.12 25.33
CA VAL A 103 -11.13 -49.48 24.27
C VAL A 103 -12.59 -48.99 24.32
N ALA A 104 -12.95 -48.14 23.36
CA ALA A 104 -14.25 -48.16 22.69
C ALA A 104 -14.11 -47.57 21.28
N GLY A 105 -14.35 -48.41 20.26
CA GLY A 105 -14.29 -48.03 18.86
C GLY A 105 -15.47 -47.18 18.42
N ALA A 106 -15.19 -46.14 17.63
CA ALA A 106 -16.16 -45.51 16.76
C ALA A 106 -15.45 -44.96 15.51
N THR A 107 -15.73 -45.62 14.39
CA THR A 107 -15.51 -45.21 13.00
C THR A 107 -15.74 -43.72 12.74
N GLY A 108 -14.84 -43.08 11.98
CA GLY A 108 -15.07 -41.72 11.47
C GLY A 108 -13.89 -41.12 10.70
N GLN A 109 -13.82 -41.42 9.41
CA GLN A 109 -13.01 -40.72 8.40
C GLN A 109 -13.35 -39.21 8.39
N PRO A 110 -12.38 -38.27 8.24
CA PRO A 110 -12.48 -37.36 7.09
C PRO A 110 -11.14 -36.86 6.52
N SER A 111 -11.08 -36.93 5.19
CA SER A 111 -10.80 -35.82 4.26
C SER A 111 -9.93 -34.64 4.70
N GLY A 112 -8.83 -34.49 3.95
CA GLY A 112 -8.05 -33.27 3.86
C GLY A 112 -8.84 -32.08 3.28
N GLY A 113 -8.43 -30.89 3.71
CA GLY A 113 -8.93 -29.61 3.23
C GLY A 113 -7.89 -28.52 3.47
N GLN A 114 -6.79 -28.55 2.71
CA GLN A 114 -5.87 -27.42 2.64
C GLN A 114 -6.51 -26.27 1.88
N SER A 115 -6.55 -25.13 2.56
CA SER A 115 -6.97 -23.83 2.05
C SER A 115 -5.82 -23.19 1.29
N SER A 116 -6.04 -22.95 0.00
CA SER A 116 -5.11 -22.23 -0.87
C SER A 116 -5.31 -20.71 -0.75
N GLY A 117 -4.29 -20.04 -0.21
CA GLY A 117 -4.02 -18.63 -0.44
C GLY A 117 -3.32 -18.42 -1.81
N PRO A 118 -3.34 -17.18 -2.36
CA PRO A 118 -3.22 -16.94 -3.79
C PRO A 118 -1.77 -16.90 -4.29
N PRO A 119 -1.46 -17.42 -5.50
CA PRO A 119 -0.20 -17.10 -6.15
C PRO A 119 -0.31 -15.82 -7.00
N ALA A 120 0.76 -15.05 -6.87
CA ALA A 120 1.07 -13.86 -7.63
C ALA A 120 1.29 -14.15 -9.13
N ALA A 121 1.20 -13.05 -9.89
CA ALA A 121 1.33 -12.91 -11.34
C ALA A 121 2.28 -13.89 -12.04
N ARG A 122 1.76 -14.59 -13.07
CA ARG A 122 2.56 -15.19 -14.13
C ARG A 122 2.05 -14.73 -15.49
N GLY A 123 3.01 -14.47 -16.36
CA GLY A 123 2.88 -13.70 -17.60
C GLY A 123 1.98 -14.32 -18.65
N LEU A 124 1.57 -13.44 -19.55
CA LEU A 124 0.73 -13.69 -20.71
C LEU A 124 1.54 -14.51 -21.73
N ASN A 125 1.34 -15.83 -21.79
CA ASN A 125 1.75 -16.61 -22.96
C ASN A 125 0.52 -16.79 -23.87
N LEU A 126 0.56 -16.16 -25.05
CA LEU A 126 -0.53 -16.15 -26.02
C LEU A 126 -0.16 -17.11 -27.15
N GLN A 127 -0.68 -18.33 -27.08
CA GLN A 127 -0.63 -19.29 -28.18
C GLN A 127 -1.55 -18.77 -29.31
N LEU A 128 -0.96 -18.31 -30.42
CA LEU A 128 -1.70 -18.03 -31.65
C LEU A 128 -1.76 -19.32 -32.49
N SER A 129 -2.88 -20.03 -32.41
CA SER A 129 -3.26 -21.02 -33.42
C SER A 129 -4.17 -20.36 -34.46
N GLY A 130 -3.69 -20.25 -35.69
CA GLY A 130 -4.54 -19.93 -36.84
C GLY A 130 -3.83 -19.10 -37.91
N GLY A 131 -3.47 -19.77 -39.02
CA GLY A 131 -3.17 -19.19 -40.34
C GLY A 131 -1.97 -18.27 -40.42
N THR A 132 -0.97 -18.62 -41.22
CA THR A 132 0.17 -17.76 -41.57
C THR A 132 -0.31 -16.55 -42.39
N LEU A 133 -0.86 -15.54 -41.73
CA LEU A 133 -1.05 -14.22 -42.31
C LEU A 133 0.35 -13.63 -42.54
N SER A 134 0.57 -13.07 -43.73
CA SER A 134 1.88 -12.58 -44.11
C SER A 134 2.35 -11.50 -43.13
N ARG A 135 3.66 -11.41 -42.88
CA ARG A 135 4.23 -10.40 -41.95
C ARG A 135 3.76 -8.98 -42.28
N GLN A 136 3.49 -8.71 -43.55
CA GLN A 136 2.97 -7.44 -44.05
C GLN A 136 1.54 -7.19 -43.57
N GLU A 137 0.64 -8.16 -43.69
CA GLU A 137 -0.75 -8.06 -43.20
C GLU A 137 -0.81 -7.86 -41.68
N LEU A 138 0.14 -8.48 -40.95
CA LEU A 138 0.23 -8.35 -39.49
C LEU A 138 0.69 -6.94 -39.08
N LEU A 139 1.63 -6.35 -39.84
CA LEU A 139 2.09 -4.97 -39.65
C LEU A 139 1.00 -3.96 -40.02
N GLU A 140 0.27 -4.17 -41.11
CA GLU A 140 -0.85 -3.32 -41.52
C GLU A 140 -1.98 -3.36 -40.49
N ARG A 141 -2.31 -4.55 -39.99
CA ARG A 141 -3.31 -4.70 -38.92
C ARG A 141 -2.86 -4.05 -37.62
N LEU A 142 -1.57 -4.09 -37.30
CA LEU A 142 -1.00 -3.40 -36.14
C LEU A 142 -1.07 -1.88 -36.33
N HIS A 143 -0.67 -1.35 -37.48
CA HIS A 143 -0.78 0.08 -37.82
C HIS A 143 -2.22 0.57 -37.74
N LYS A 144 -3.16 -0.15 -38.35
CA LYS A 144 -4.60 0.17 -38.32
C LYS A 144 -5.15 0.16 -36.90
N LYS A 145 -4.72 -0.79 -36.05
CA LYS A 145 -5.13 -0.87 -34.64
C LYS A 145 -4.49 0.21 -33.77
N VAL A 146 -3.27 0.63 -34.08
CA VAL A 146 -2.59 1.77 -33.43
C VAL A 146 -3.28 3.08 -33.81
N GLU A 147 -3.69 3.24 -35.07
CA GLU A 147 -4.45 4.40 -35.54
C GLU A 147 -5.85 4.45 -34.95
N GLU A 148 -6.55 3.33 -34.91
CA GLU A 148 -7.85 3.21 -34.22
C GLU A 148 -7.72 3.54 -32.73
N ALA A 149 -6.63 3.10 -32.07
CA ALA A 149 -6.35 3.46 -30.68
C ALA A 149 -6.00 4.96 -30.53
N ARG A 150 -5.32 5.57 -31.51
CA ARG A 150 -5.06 7.02 -31.55
C ARG A 150 -6.34 7.82 -31.79
N GLN A 151 -7.25 7.34 -32.63
CA GLN A 151 -8.56 7.94 -32.88
C GLN A 151 -9.48 7.80 -31.66
N ARG A 152 -9.50 6.63 -31.00
CA ARG A 152 -10.19 6.42 -29.72
C ARG A 152 -9.64 7.29 -28.59
N ARG A 153 -8.36 7.64 -28.63
CA ARG A 153 -7.74 8.63 -27.73
C ARG A 153 -8.00 10.08 -28.16
N LYS A 154 -8.42 10.32 -29.41
CA LYS A 154 -8.85 11.63 -29.96
C LYS A 154 -10.34 11.91 -29.79
N ALA A 155 -11.13 11.00 -29.22
CA ALA A 155 -12.46 11.32 -28.70
C ALA A 155 -12.27 12.02 -27.34
N SER A 156 -12.22 13.35 -27.21
CA SER A 156 -12.85 14.39 -28.02
C SER A 156 -11.89 15.48 -28.47
N GLU A 157 -11.96 15.84 -29.75
CA GLU A 157 -11.25 17.02 -30.29
C GLU A 157 -11.65 18.30 -29.53
N GLU A 158 -12.86 18.34 -28.96
CA GLU A 158 -13.32 19.39 -28.05
C GLU A 158 -12.56 19.45 -26.73
N THR A 159 -12.17 18.31 -26.13
CA THR A 159 -11.35 18.34 -24.89
C THR A 159 -9.90 18.66 -25.20
N ALA A 160 -9.39 18.24 -26.36
CA ALA A 160 -8.06 18.64 -26.82
C ALA A 160 -8.00 20.15 -27.20
N ALA A 161 -9.06 20.69 -27.79
CA ALA A 161 -9.22 22.12 -28.07
C ALA A 161 -9.34 22.93 -26.78
N LYS A 162 -10.20 22.51 -25.83
CA LYS A 162 -10.30 23.11 -24.49
C LYS A 162 -8.97 23.07 -23.72
N ALA A 163 -8.20 21.99 -23.84
CA ALA A 163 -6.88 21.90 -23.21
C ALA A 163 -5.84 22.83 -23.87
N LYS A 164 -5.88 23.00 -25.20
CA LYS A 164 -5.03 23.97 -25.92
C LYS A 164 -5.40 25.40 -25.61
N GLU A 165 -6.69 25.71 -25.54
CA GLU A 165 -7.23 27.02 -25.17
C GLU A 165 -6.89 27.37 -23.72
N TRP A 166 -7.08 26.44 -22.79
CA TRP A 166 -6.64 26.60 -21.39
C TRP A 166 -5.13 26.86 -21.29
N LYS A 167 -4.32 26.13 -22.07
CA LYS A 167 -2.87 26.34 -22.09
C LYS A 167 -2.49 27.72 -22.66
N GLN A 168 -3.16 28.17 -23.71
CA GLN A 168 -2.94 29.51 -24.27
C GLN A 168 -3.37 30.62 -23.30
N ASN A 169 -4.50 30.47 -22.61
CA ASN A 169 -4.96 31.42 -21.61
C ASN A 169 -4.02 31.45 -20.39
N ALA A 170 -3.55 30.30 -19.90
CA ALA A 170 -2.57 30.23 -18.83
C ALA A 170 -1.21 30.87 -19.18
N LEU A 171 -0.80 30.79 -20.46
CA LEU A 171 0.39 31.47 -20.97
C LEU A 171 0.19 32.99 -21.04
N ARG A 172 -0.99 33.46 -21.46
CA ARG A 172 -1.36 34.89 -21.47
C ARG A 172 -1.42 35.46 -20.06
N ASP A 173 -2.00 34.74 -19.10
CA ASP A 173 -2.06 35.15 -17.70
C ASP A 173 -0.66 35.23 -17.07
N ASN A 174 0.22 34.28 -17.38
CA ASN A 174 1.62 34.35 -16.94
C ASN A 174 2.38 35.51 -17.59
N ALA A 175 2.15 35.77 -18.88
CA ALA A 175 2.77 36.90 -19.58
C ALA A 175 2.27 38.24 -19.01
N ALA A 176 0.97 38.37 -18.73
CA ALA A 176 0.38 39.54 -18.10
C ALA A 176 0.90 39.74 -16.67
N ALA A 177 0.99 38.68 -15.86
CA ALA A 177 1.58 38.73 -14.53
C ALA A 177 3.06 39.13 -14.57
N LYS A 178 3.82 38.64 -15.56
CA LYS A 178 5.23 39.03 -15.75
C LYS A 178 5.37 40.49 -16.20
N GLN A 179 4.48 40.98 -17.06
CA GLN A 179 4.43 42.41 -17.43
C GLN A 179 4.03 43.29 -16.25
N GLN A 180 3.09 42.87 -15.41
CA GLN A 180 2.72 43.59 -14.19
C GLN A 180 3.87 43.61 -13.18
N GLN A 181 4.59 42.49 -13.01
CA GLN A 181 5.80 42.45 -12.18
C GLN A 181 6.90 43.36 -12.74
N ALA A 182 7.09 43.39 -14.06
CA ALA A 182 8.05 44.29 -14.71
C ALA A 182 7.66 45.76 -14.53
N LYS A 183 6.37 46.12 -14.68
CA LYS A 183 5.87 47.47 -14.41
C LYS A 183 6.03 47.87 -12.93
N GLN A 184 5.80 46.96 -11.99
CA GLN A 184 6.05 47.19 -10.56
C GLN A 184 7.55 47.35 -10.25
N GLN A 185 8.42 46.61 -10.95
CA GLN A 185 9.87 46.76 -10.82
C GLN A 185 10.39 48.07 -11.45
N LEU A 186 9.85 48.49 -12.60
CA LEU A 186 10.17 49.78 -13.24
C LEU A 186 9.64 50.96 -12.42
N ALA A 187 8.43 50.89 -11.87
CA ALA A 187 7.90 51.90 -10.95
C ALA A 187 8.70 51.96 -9.64
N GLY A 188 9.21 50.83 -9.15
CA GLY A 188 10.13 50.76 -8.02
C GLY A 188 11.52 51.34 -8.32
N SER A 189 12.03 51.18 -9.55
CA SER A 189 13.30 51.76 -10.00
C SER A 189 13.23 53.27 -10.24
N LYS A 190 12.10 53.78 -10.77
CA LYS A 190 11.93 55.24 -11.01
C LYS A 190 11.83 56.05 -9.72
N ARG A 191 11.52 55.41 -8.58
CA ARG A 191 11.58 56.02 -7.24
C ARG A 191 12.97 55.96 -6.60
N LYS A 192 13.95 55.30 -7.24
CA LYS A 192 15.32 55.13 -6.72
C LYS A 192 16.40 55.84 -7.55
N SER A 193 16.08 56.34 -8.74
CA SER A 193 16.99 57.12 -9.60
C SER A 193 16.85 58.64 -9.42
N GLY A 194 16.49 59.10 -8.22
CA GLY A 194 16.20 60.52 -7.95
C GLY A 194 16.81 61.02 -6.64
N VAL A 195 18.03 60.61 -6.29
CA VAL A 195 18.93 61.34 -5.36
C VAL A 195 20.39 61.00 -5.70
N GLY A 196 21.06 61.94 -6.38
CA GLY A 196 22.42 62.42 -6.07
C GLY A 196 23.64 61.55 -6.42
N GLU A 197 24.33 61.95 -7.49
CA GLU A 197 25.77 61.72 -7.73
C GLU A 197 26.63 62.63 -6.83
N GLY A 198 27.86 62.19 -6.51
CA GLY A 198 28.89 62.96 -5.80
C GLY A 198 30.07 62.07 -5.35
N PRO A 199 31.32 62.27 -5.84
CA PRO A 199 32.43 61.30 -5.73
C PRO A 199 33.58 61.71 -4.76
N VAL A 200 34.60 60.82 -4.67
CA VAL A 200 36.03 61.04 -4.30
C VAL A 200 36.56 60.50 -2.95
N GLY A 201 37.65 59.72 -3.04
CA GLY A 201 38.75 59.53 -2.06
C GLY A 201 38.51 58.50 -0.95
N GLY A 202 39.42 57.59 -0.55
CA GLY A 202 40.87 57.48 -0.72
C GLY A 202 41.48 57.02 0.62
N ASP A 203 42.09 55.82 0.61
CA ASP A 203 43.21 55.33 1.43
C ASP A 203 43.13 54.85 2.91
N THR A 204 43.96 53.81 3.13
CA THR A 204 44.55 53.23 4.37
C THR A 204 43.65 52.33 5.26
N ALA A 205 43.92 51.04 5.51
CA ALA A 205 45.09 50.25 5.94
C ALA A 205 45.12 49.96 7.46
N ALA A 206 45.33 48.67 7.76
CA ALA A 206 45.78 48.04 9.03
C ALA A 206 44.78 47.80 10.18
N GLY A 207 44.90 46.61 10.81
CA GLY A 207 44.59 46.45 12.23
C GLY A 207 43.81 45.20 12.64
N ALA A 208 44.51 44.08 12.78
CA ALA A 208 44.09 42.78 13.31
C ALA A 208 43.20 42.77 14.58
N LYS A 209 42.35 41.73 14.72
CA LYS A 209 42.41 40.66 15.75
C LYS A 209 41.15 39.78 15.73
N SER A 210 41.31 38.49 15.40
CA SER A 210 40.41 37.40 15.83
C SER A 210 40.80 36.95 17.26
N PRO A 211 39.99 36.15 17.99
CA PRO A 211 39.98 34.69 17.73
C PRO A 211 38.65 33.95 18.02
N GLY A 212 38.56 32.72 17.52
CA GLY A 212 37.79 31.65 18.16
C GLY A 212 36.69 31.00 17.31
N HIS A 213 37.00 29.96 16.55
CA HIS A 213 36.80 28.57 17.00
C HIS A 213 36.99 27.59 15.83
N LEU A 214 37.58 26.44 16.17
CA LEU A 214 38.12 25.40 15.31
C LEU A 214 37.04 24.52 14.65
N GLY A 215 37.37 23.97 13.47
CA GLY A 215 36.53 23.00 12.77
C GLY A 215 37.24 22.32 11.58
N GLN A 216 38.24 21.50 11.87
CA GLN A 216 38.63 20.31 11.09
C GLN A 216 37.99 19.10 11.83
N ALA A 217 37.59 17.97 11.27
CA ALA A 217 37.65 17.38 9.93
C ALA A 217 36.71 16.15 9.89
N GLN A 218 36.52 15.62 8.67
CA GLN A 218 36.08 14.24 8.30
C GLN A 218 34.64 13.81 8.64
N GLY A 219 33.90 13.07 7.80
CA GLY A 219 34.29 12.30 6.62
C GLY A 219 33.22 12.30 5.51
N LYS A 220 33.71 12.27 4.27
CA LYS A 220 32.95 11.96 3.06
C LYS A 220 33.16 10.48 2.74
N SER A 221 32.08 9.76 2.43
CA SER A 221 32.14 8.57 1.59
C SER A 221 30.92 8.50 0.68
N GLN A 222 31.19 8.81 -0.59
CA GLN A 222 30.65 8.23 -1.83
C GLN A 222 29.16 7.91 -1.95
N GLY A 223 28.54 8.53 -2.97
CA GLY A 223 27.32 8.07 -3.62
C GLY A 223 27.30 8.56 -5.05
N GLN A 224 27.88 7.76 -5.95
CA GLN A 224 28.11 8.06 -7.35
C GLN A 224 26.80 8.21 -8.14
N SER A 225 26.75 9.28 -8.92
CA SER A 225 25.84 9.48 -10.04
C SER A 225 26.39 8.84 -11.32
N ALA A 226 25.45 8.33 -12.13
CA ALA A 226 25.55 7.95 -13.54
C ALA A 226 26.01 6.51 -13.86
N LYS A 227 25.04 5.70 -14.30
CA LYS A 227 24.92 5.18 -15.69
C LYS A 227 23.76 4.19 -15.77
N LYS A 228 22.68 4.58 -16.47
CA LYS A 228 21.61 3.66 -16.86
C LYS A 228 21.57 3.59 -18.38
N ALA A 229 22.39 2.72 -18.93
CA ALA A 229 22.26 2.20 -20.28
C ALA A 229 22.78 0.75 -20.30
N ARG A 230 21.88 -0.16 -20.71
CA ARG A 230 22.13 -1.38 -21.50
C ARG A 230 22.98 -2.52 -20.90
N ARG A 231 22.31 -3.65 -20.59
CA ARG A 231 22.79 -5.05 -20.60
C ARG A 231 21.55 -5.92 -20.30
N GLU A 232 20.83 -6.55 -21.24
CA GLU A 232 21.19 -7.63 -22.19
C GLU A 232 21.90 -8.82 -21.53
N ASP A 233 21.38 -10.00 -21.82
CA ASP A 233 21.60 -11.31 -21.20
C ASP A 233 23.07 -11.68 -20.92
N GLN A 234 23.29 -12.32 -19.76
CA GLN A 234 24.08 -13.55 -19.63
C GLN A 234 24.00 -14.05 -18.19
N ALA A 235 23.15 -15.06 -17.99
CA ALA A 235 23.35 -16.09 -16.99
C ALA A 235 24.29 -17.15 -17.58
N GLY A 236 25.19 -17.69 -16.76
CA GLY A 236 25.92 -18.93 -17.08
C GLY A 236 27.42 -18.85 -16.83
N GLY A 237 27.88 -19.55 -15.79
CA GLY A 237 29.31 -19.73 -15.52
C GLY A 237 29.64 -20.29 -14.14
N SER A 238 28.96 -21.35 -13.70
CA SER A 238 29.52 -22.27 -12.70
C SER A 238 29.00 -23.67 -12.98
N SER A 239 29.87 -24.45 -13.60
CA SER A 239 29.80 -25.89 -13.78
C SER A 239 29.69 -26.60 -12.43
N GLY A 240 28.73 -27.52 -12.33
CA GLY A 240 28.55 -28.39 -11.18
C GLY A 240 27.11 -28.88 -11.06
N GLU A 241 26.81 -29.99 -11.75
CA GLU A 241 25.67 -30.89 -11.58
C GLU A 241 24.31 -30.45 -12.18
N ASP A 242 23.88 -31.19 -13.21
CA ASP A 242 22.63 -30.99 -13.94
C ASP A 242 21.39 -31.19 -13.05
N PRO A 243 20.48 -30.20 -12.92
CA PRO A 243 19.20 -30.42 -12.26
C PRO A 243 18.23 -31.06 -13.26
N VAL A 244 17.98 -32.37 -13.07
CA VAL A 244 16.90 -33.11 -13.75
C VAL A 244 15.55 -32.44 -13.47
N ASP A 245 14.96 -31.85 -14.52
CA ASP A 245 13.65 -31.19 -14.53
C ASP A 245 12.53 -32.25 -14.48
N PHE A 246 12.15 -32.70 -13.28
CA PHE A 246 11.05 -33.64 -13.08
C PHE A 246 9.71 -33.01 -13.47
N LYS A 247 9.29 -33.21 -14.73
CA LYS A 247 7.93 -32.92 -15.20
C LYS A 247 7.06 -34.16 -15.00
N PHE A 248 6.13 -34.07 -14.05
CA PHE A 248 5.14 -35.13 -13.86
C PHE A 248 4.24 -35.23 -15.11
N PRO A 249 4.11 -36.41 -15.74
CA PRO A 249 3.16 -36.60 -16.82
C PRO A 249 1.75 -36.38 -16.28
N ARG A 250 0.97 -35.55 -16.98
CA ARG A 250 -0.44 -35.38 -16.69
C ARG A 250 -1.14 -36.68 -17.11
N ILE A 251 -1.49 -37.50 -16.13
CA ILE A 251 -2.29 -38.71 -16.36
C ILE A 251 -3.64 -38.27 -16.93
N GLU A 252 -3.88 -38.56 -18.21
CA GLU A 252 -5.20 -38.51 -18.83
C GLU A 252 -5.92 -39.81 -18.49
N LEU A 253 -6.81 -39.77 -17.49
CA LEU A 253 -7.74 -40.86 -17.24
C LEU A 253 -8.78 -40.85 -18.38
N GLU A 254 -8.72 -41.86 -19.24
CA GLU A 254 -9.61 -42.06 -20.39
C GLU A 254 -11.09 -42.16 -19.99
N ASP A 255 -11.39 -42.61 -18.76
CA ASP A 255 -12.76 -42.79 -18.25
C ASP A 255 -13.21 -41.75 -17.20
N GLY A 256 -12.50 -40.63 -17.10
CA GLY A 256 -12.76 -39.60 -16.08
C GLY A 256 -13.03 -38.23 -16.68
N GLY A 257 -13.79 -38.16 -17.77
CA GLY A 257 -14.16 -36.91 -18.42
C GLY A 257 -14.58 -35.86 -17.39
N ARG A 258 -13.76 -34.83 -17.20
CA ARG A 258 -14.14 -33.68 -16.37
C ARG A 258 -15.37 -33.06 -17.04
N HIS A 259 -16.56 -33.39 -16.56
CA HIS A 259 -17.82 -32.76 -16.96
C HIS A 259 -17.81 -31.31 -16.49
N GLY A 260 -17.16 -30.45 -17.27
CA GLY A 260 -16.99 -29.05 -16.96
C GLY A 260 -16.40 -28.31 -18.14
N LYS A 261 -16.88 -27.09 -18.39
CA LYS A 261 -16.37 -26.21 -19.44
C LYS A 261 -14.84 -26.16 -19.41
N PRO A 262 -14.18 -26.05 -20.58
CA PRO A 262 -12.73 -26.06 -20.68
C PRO A 262 -12.11 -25.05 -19.72
N PRO A 263 -10.98 -25.40 -19.07
CA PRO A 263 -10.33 -24.52 -18.11
C PRO A 263 -10.00 -23.18 -18.79
N GLY A 264 -10.67 -22.11 -18.37
CA GLY A 264 -10.50 -20.76 -18.93
C GLY A 264 -11.76 -20.14 -19.55
N ALA A 265 -12.83 -20.92 -19.77
CA ALA A 265 -14.10 -20.35 -20.22
C ALA A 265 -14.70 -19.44 -19.14
N ARG A 266 -14.79 -18.13 -19.42
CA ARG A 266 -15.45 -17.17 -18.53
C ARG A 266 -16.92 -17.51 -18.41
N LYS A 267 -17.41 -17.59 -17.17
CA LYS A 267 -18.85 -17.71 -16.89
C LYS A 267 -19.56 -16.50 -17.50
N LEU A 268 -20.73 -16.73 -18.08
CA LEU A 268 -21.59 -15.67 -18.61
C LEU A 268 -21.86 -14.63 -17.50
N SER A 269 -22.01 -13.36 -17.88
CA SER A 269 -22.28 -12.29 -16.91
C SER A 269 -23.62 -12.53 -16.22
N LYS A 270 -23.77 -12.16 -14.95
CA LYS A 270 -25.05 -12.33 -14.23
C LYS A 270 -26.22 -11.59 -14.89
N GLN A 271 -25.95 -10.52 -15.61
CA GLN A 271 -26.93 -9.82 -16.44
C GLN A 271 -27.35 -10.66 -17.65
N ALA A 272 -26.39 -11.30 -18.33
CA ALA A 272 -26.69 -12.22 -19.44
C ALA A 272 -27.46 -13.45 -18.96
N LEU A 273 -27.10 -14.03 -17.80
CA LEU A 273 -27.87 -15.13 -17.20
C LEU A 273 -29.31 -14.69 -16.90
N LEU A 274 -29.50 -13.50 -16.34
CA LEU A 274 -30.83 -12.99 -16.03
C LEU A 274 -31.68 -12.86 -17.30
N LYS A 275 -31.10 -12.34 -18.39
CA LYS A 275 -31.79 -12.27 -19.70
C LYS A 275 -32.11 -13.66 -20.25
N GLN A 276 -31.18 -14.62 -20.16
CA GLN A 276 -31.41 -16.00 -20.61
C GLN A 276 -32.51 -16.68 -19.80
N VAL A 277 -32.54 -16.47 -18.49
CA VAL A 277 -33.58 -17.00 -17.59
C VAL A 277 -34.94 -16.38 -17.92
N GLU A 278 -34.99 -15.07 -18.12
CA GLU A 278 -36.23 -14.37 -18.50
C GLU A 278 -36.75 -14.82 -19.87
N ALA A 279 -35.86 -14.97 -20.85
CA ALA A 279 -36.20 -15.48 -22.18
C ALA A 279 -36.72 -16.93 -22.12
N LYS A 280 -36.01 -17.82 -21.43
CA LYS A 280 -36.46 -19.21 -21.23
C LYS A 280 -37.81 -19.28 -20.51
N LYS A 281 -38.02 -18.42 -19.51
CA LYS A 281 -39.31 -18.35 -18.80
C LYS A 281 -40.43 -17.90 -19.73
N ALA A 282 -40.19 -16.87 -20.54
CA ALA A 282 -41.17 -16.39 -21.52
C ALA A 282 -41.47 -17.43 -22.61
N GLU A 283 -40.46 -18.16 -23.10
CA GLU A 283 -40.63 -19.26 -24.04
C GLU A 283 -41.49 -20.38 -23.44
N LEU A 284 -41.19 -20.80 -22.19
CA LEU A 284 -41.97 -21.83 -21.50
C LEU A 284 -43.41 -21.37 -21.19
N GLU A 285 -43.62 -20.10 -20.90
CA GLU A 285 -44.96 -19.53 -20.67
C GLU A 285 -45.78 -19.45 -21.97
N ALA A 286 -45.17 -19.07 -23.10
CA ALA A 286 -45.83 -19.05 -24.40
C ALA A 286 -46.26 -20.46 -24.87
N LEU A 287 -45.46 -21.48 -24.56
CA LEU A 287 -45.76 -22.87 -24.89
C LEU A 287 -46.65 -23.57 -23.85
N GLY A 288 -46.79 -23.03 -22.63
CA GLY A 288 -47.43 -23.71 -21.49
C GLY A 288 -48.91 -24.04 -21.66
N GLY A 289 -49.59 -23.46 -22.66
CA GLY A 289 -50.97 -23.79 -23.01
C GLY A 289 -51.15 -25.12 -23.74
N THR A 290 -50.09 -25.67 -24.34
CA THR A 290 -50.13 -26.95 -25.08
C THR A 290 -49.52 -28.09 -24.25
N GLU A 291 -49.93 -29.33 -24.53
CA GLU A 291 -49.34 -30.51 -23.86
C GLU A 291 -47.83 -30.62 -24.13
N GLU A 292 -47.39 -30.20 -25.32
CA GLU A 292 -45.98 -30.09 -25.68
C GLU A 292 -45.21 -29.09 -24.80
N GLY A 293 -45.85 -27.99 -24.37
CA GLY A 293 -45.25 -27.04 -23.45
C GLY A 293 -45.01 -27.63 -22.08
N LYS A 294 -45.97 -28.39 -21.55
CA LYS A 294 -45.81 -29.11 -20.27
C LYS A 294 -44.67 -30.12 -20.36
N ALA A 295 -44.56 -30.85 -21.49
CA ALA A 295 -43.43 -31.75 -21.73
C ALA A 295 -42.08 -31.02 -21.79
N LYS A 296 -42.00 -29.85 -22.46
CA LYS A 296 -40.78 -29.02 -22.51
C LYS A 296 -40.37 -28.47 -21.15
N VAL A 297 -41.34 -28.03 -20.33
CA VAL A 297 -41.09 -27.61 -18.94
C VAL A 297 -40.49 -28.77 -18.15
N GLN A 298 -41.09 -29.96 -18.22
CA GLN A 298 -40.59 -31.16 -17.54
C GLN A 298 -39.19 -31.53 -18.04
N GLN A 299 -38.95 -31.56 -19.35
CA GLN A 299 -37.63 -31.83 -19.91
C GLN A 299 -36.58 -30.81 -19.45
N SER A 300 -36.92 -29.52 -19.38
CA SER A 300 -36.01 -28.48 -18.88
C SER A 300 -35.70 -28.66 -17.40
N ALA A 301 -36.70 -29.03 -16.60
CA ALA A 301 -36.56 -29.29 -15.17
C ALA A 301 -35.69 -30.53 -14.91
N TRP A 302 -35.90 -31.61 -15.66
CA TRP A 302 -35.09 -32.83 -15.60
C TRP A 302 -33.65 -32.57 -16.04
N LYS A 303 -33.42 -31.85 -17.15
CA LYS A 303 -32.08 -31.42 -17.58
C LYS A 303 -31.37 -30.60 -16.50
N ALA A 304 -32.09 -29.66 -15.87
CA ALA A 304 -31.52 -28.87 -14.78
C ALA A 304 -31.24 -29.71 -13.52
N ALA A 305 -32.07 -30.71 -13.20
CA ALA A 305 -31.82 -31.64 -12.11
C ALA A 305 -30.60 -32.53 -12.37
N LEU A 306 -30.47 -33.08 -13.58
CA LEU A 306 -29.30 -33.85 -14.00
C LEU A 306 -28.02 -33.01 -13.98
N ALA A 307 -28.05 -31.76 -14.46
CA ALA A 307 -26.90 -30.86 -14.39
C ALA A 307 -26.49 -30.55 -12.93
N ARG A 308 -27.46 -30.34 -12.03
CA ARG A 308 -27.18 -30.15 -10.59
C ARG A 308 -26.61 -31.41 -9.94
N ALA A 309 -27.15 -32.59 -10.26
CA ALA A 309 -26.66 -33.87 -9.78
C ALA A 309 -25.24 -34.16 -10.28
N GLY A 310 -24.93 -33.77 -11.52
CA GLY A 310 -23.59 -33.81 -12.11
C GLY A 310 -22.61 -32.77 -11.55
N GLY A 311 -23.01 -31.99 -10.53
CA GLY A 311 -22.15 -31.00 -9.87
C GLY A 311 -22.04 -29.65 -10.59
N GLU A 312 -22.79 -29.42 -11.68
CA GLU A 312 -22.83 -28.12 -12.34
C GLU A 312 -23.63 -27.10 -11.51
N LYS A 313 -23.04 -25.92 -11.30
CA LYS A 313 -23.68 -24.81 -10.56
C LYS A 313 -24.70 -24.09 -11.44
N VAL A 314 -25.91 -24.64 -11.52
CA VAL A 314 -27.04 -24.09 -12.27
C VAL A 314 -27.53 -22.78 -11.60
N LEU A 315 -27.57 -21.68 -12.36
CA LEU A 315 -27.82 -20.31 -11.89
C LEU A 315 -29.09 -19.73 -12.56
N ASP A 316 -30.22 -20.40 -12.39
CA ASP A 316 -31.44 -20.14 -13.17
C ASP A 316 -32.50 -19.29 -12.44
N ASP A 317 -32.28 -18.91 -11.18
CA ASP A 317 -33.28 -18.17 -10.40
C ASP A 317 -33.25 -16.65 -10.67
N PRO A 318 -34.31 -16.06 -11.26
CA PRO A 318 -34.30 -14.64 -11.64
C PRO A 318 -34.25 -13.73 -10.40
N LYS A 319 -34.95 -14.08 -9.32
CA LYS A 319 -34.94 -13.33 -8.05
C LYS A 319 -33.53 -13.31 -7.43
N LEU A 320 -32.81 -14.43 -7.48
CA LEU A 320 -31.48 -14.55 -6.88
C LEU A 320 -30.43 -13.80 -7.71
N LEU A 321 -30.52 -13.85 -9.04
CA LEU A 321 -29.69 -13.07 -9.95
C LEU A 321 -29.88 -11.56 -9.74
N ARG A 322 -31.12 -11.07 -9.64
CA ARG A 322 -31.41 -9.66 -9.31
C ARG A 322 -30.81 -9.24 -7.96
N ARG A 323 -30.97 -10.06 -6.91
CA ARG A 323 -30.37 -9.81 -5.60
C ARG A 323 -28.85 -9.78 -5.68
N SER A 324 -28.24 -10.68 -6.44
CA SER A 324 -26.78 -10.68 -6.65
C SER A 324 -26.30 -9.41 -7.35
N LEU A 325 -26.98 -8.97 -8.40
CA LEU A 325 -26.64 -7.74 -9.12
C LEU A 325 -26.73 -6.52 -8.19
N LYS A 326 -27.78 -6.43 -7.37
CA LYS A 326 -27.93 -5.35 -6.36
C LYS A 326 -26.84 -5.38 -5.29
N ARG A 327 -26.36 -6.56 -4.89
CA ARG A 327 -25.22 -6.68 -3.96
C ARG A 327 -23.91 -6.24 -4.62
N GLU A 328 -23.72 -6.57 -5.89
CA GLU A 328 -22.54 -6.16 -6.65
C GLU A 328 -22.52 -4.64 -6.89
N SER A 329 -23.65 -4.02 -7.25
CA SER A 329 -23.74 -2.56 -7.40
C SER A 329 -23.40 -1.86 -6.09
N LYS A 330 -24.01 -2.25 -4.96
CA LYS A 330 -23.70 -1.71 -3.64
C LYS A 330 -22.23 -1.91 -3.24
N ARG A 331 -21.62 -3.04 -3.60
CA ARG A 331 -20.21 -3.29 -3.33
C ARG A 331 -19.32 -2.35 -4.14
N LYS A 332 -19.65 -2.13 -5.42
CA LYS A 332 -18.94 -1.19 -6.30
C LYS A 332 -19.09 0.24 -5.82
N GLU A 333 -20.29 0.64 -5.39
CA GLU A 333 -20.54 1.97 -4.80
C GLU A 333 -19.71 2.18 -3.53
N LYS A 334 -19.70 1.22 -2.59
CA LYS A 334 -18.86 1.29 -1.38
C LYS A 334 -17.37 1.39 -1.73
N HIS A 335 -16.91 0.60 -2.68
CA HIS A 335 -15.52 0.64 -3.12
C HIS A 335 -15.18 1.97 -3.80
N SER A 336 -16.09 2.51 -4.62
CA SER A 336 -15.93 3.81 -5.28
C SER A 336 -15.82 4.94 -4.26
N LYS A 337 -16.74 4.99 -3.28
CA LYS A 337 -16.70 5.98 -2.19
C LYS A 337 -15.41 5.87 -1.37
N ALA A 338 -15.03 4.66 -0.96
CA ALA A 338 -13.78 4.44 -0.23
C ALA A 338 -12.53 4.84 -1.06
N TRP A 339 -12.58 4.68 -2.39
CA TRP A 339 -11.51 5.15 -3.27
C TRP A 339 -11.46 6.67 -3.37
N GLN A 340 -12.62 7.32 -3.52
CA GLN A 340 -12.74 8.77 -3.52
C GLN A 340 -12.24 9.38 -2.21
N GLU A 341 -12.62 8.82 -1.06
CA GLU A 341 -12.12 9.24 0.26
C GLU A 341 -10.60 9.11 0.37
N ARG A 342 -10.01 8.02 -0.14
CA ARG A 342 -8.55 7.86 -0.16
C ARG A 342 -7.89 8.93 -1.02
N VAL A 343 -8.41 9.19 -2.21
CA VAL A 343 -7.87 10.22 -3.11
C VAL A 343 -7.98 11.61 -2.48
N ALA A 344 -9.13 11.94 -1.87
CA ALA A 344 -9.32 13.20 -1.15
C ALA A 344 -8.32 13.33 0.01
N SER A 345 -8.19 12.30 0.86
CA SER A 345 -7.21 12.32 1.96
C SER A 345 -5.77 12.50 1.50
N GLN A 346 -5.41 11.94 0.34
CA GLN A 346 -4.09 12.10 -0.26
C GLN A 346 -3.90 13.54 -0.76
N GLN A 347 -4.91 14.11 -1.40
CA GLN A 347 -4.89 15.50 -1.87
C GLN A 347 -4.81 16.48 -0.70
N ASP A 348 -5.59 16.26 0.36
CA ASP A 348 -5.55 17.09 1.58
C ASP A 348 -4.18 17.01 2.26
N ALA A 349 -3.58 15.82 2.36
CA ALA A 349 -2.24 15.66 2.89
C ALA A 349 -1.18 16.37 2.04
N GLN A 350 -1.31 16.34 0.70
CA GLN A 350 -0.44 17.08 -0.20
C GLN A 350 -0.64 18.59 -0.06
N ALA A 351 -1.89 19.06 -0.02
CA ALA A 351 -2.25 20.47 0.14
C ALA A 351 -1.76 21.01 1.49
N ALA A 352 -1.94 20.28 2.59
CA ALA A 352 -1.46 20.65 3.92
C ALA A 352 0.07 20.76 3.96
N ARG A 353 0.81 19.84 3.31
CA ARG A 353 2.27 19.94 3.19
C ARG A 353 2.69 21.16 2.38
N GLN A 354 2.00 21.45 1.29
CA GLN A 354 2.26 22.64 0.48
C GLN A 354 1.92 23.93 1.23
N ALA A 355 0.82 23.97 1.99
CA ALA A 355 0.42 25.09 2.82
C ALA A 355 1.46 25.38 3.90
N LYS A 356 1.89 24.36 4.66
CA LYS A 356 2.98 24.50 5.65
C LYS A 356 4.27 25.02 5.02
N ARG A 357 4.61 24.56 3.81
CA ARG A 357 5.78 25.08 3.08
C ARG A 357 5.61 26.56 2.71
N LYS A 358 4.43 26.96 2.23
CA LYS A 358 4.12 28.35 1.89
C LYS A 358 4.19 29.25 3.12
N GLU A 359 3.60 28.82 4.23
CA GLU A 359 3.64 29.51 5.52
C GLU A 359 5.08 29.68 6.03
N ASN A 360 5.87 28.59 6.06
CA ASN A 360 7.28 28.67 6.46
C ASN A 360 8.11 29.60 5.55
N LEU A 361 7.83 29.62 4.25
CA LEU A 361 8.48 30.56 3.33
C LEU A 361 8.02 32.00 3.55
N ALA A 362 6.73 32.23 3.85
CA ALA A 362 6.20 33.54 4.19
C ALA A 362 6.78 34.05 5.51
N ALA A 363 6.82 33.23 6.55
CA ALA A 363 7.48 33.54 7.82
C ALA A 363 8.96 33.90 7.63
N ARG A 364 9.71 33.14 6.80
CA ARG A 364 11.09 33.48 6.44
C ARG A 364 11.22 34.79 5.66
N ARG A 365 10.23 35.16 4.84
CA ARG A 365 10.21 36.46 4.16
C ARG A 365 9.93 37.57 5.18
N GLN A 366 8.97 37.36 6.07
CA GLN A 366 8.58 38.32 7.09
C GLN A 366 9.73 38.60 8.07
N THR A 367 10.41 37.57 8.59
CA THR A 367 11.57 37.74 9.47
C THR A 367 12.71 38.52 8.80
N LYS A 368 12.92 38.36 7.50
CA LYS A 368 13.88 39.18 6.74
C LYS A 368 13.45 40.64 6.64
N VAL A 369 12.15 40.91 6.51
CA VAL A 369 11.60 42.27 6.52
C VAL A 369 11.72 42.89 7.91
N ASP A 370 11.35 42.15 8.95
CA ASP A 370 11.40 42.62 10.34
C ASP A 370 12.84 42.87 10.80
N ASN A 371 13.79 42.00 10.45
CA ASN A 371 15.21 42.25 10.71
C ASN A 371 15.73 43.51 10.00
N LYS A 372 15.21 43.83 8.80
CA LYS A 372 15.54 45.09 8.12
C LYS A 372 14.92 46.30 8.83
N LYS A 373 13.68 46.18 9.32
CA LYS A 373 13.01 47.23 10.12
C LYS A 373 13.74 47.46 11.44
N ALA A 374 14.00 46.40 12.22
CA ALA A 374 14.74 46.46 13.47
C ALA A 374 16.15 47.06 13.31
N LYS A 375 16.86 46.76 12.20
CA LYS A 375 18.14 47.42 11.89
C LYS A 375 17.99 48.92 11.60
N ARG A 376 16.90 49.34 10.95
CA ARG A 376 16.61 50.77 10.71
C ARG A 376 16.24 51.47 12.01
N GLU A 377 15.37 50.87 12.82
CA GLU A 377 14.98 51.39 14.12
C GLU A 377 16.16 51.46 15.07
N LYS A 378 17.02 50.42 15.17
CA LYS A 378 18.26 50.48 15.96
C LYS A 378 19.22 51.56 15.47
N LYS A 379 19.27 51.85 14.17
CA LYS A 379 20.06 52.99 13.64
C LYS A 379 19.44 54.33 14.02
N LEU A 380 18.11 54.42 14.01
CA LEU A 380 17.35 55.61 14.39
C LEU A 380 17.39 55.87 15.91
N LEU A 381 17.42 54.81 16.72
CA LEU A 381 17.48 54.84 18.17
C LEU A 381 18.91 54.77 18.73
N ARG A 382 19.95 54.62 17.89
CA ARG A 382 21.34 54.73 18.35
C ARG A 382 21.56 56.18 18.78
N PRO A 383 21.91 56.44 20.05
CA PRO A 383 22.26 57.78 20.48
C PRO A 383 23.46 58.22 19.63
N GLY A 384 23.32 59.35 18.95
CA GLY A 384 24.43 59.99 18.26
C GLY A 384 25.51 60.43 19.26
N PHE A 385 26.60 60.98 18.73
CA PHE A 385 27.72 61.53 19.51
C PHE A 385 27.31 62.59 20.55
N GLU A 386 26.11 63.18 20.44
CA GLU A 386 25.58 64.17 21.40
C GLU A 386 24.61 63.61 22.45
N GLY A 387 24.37 62.29 22.48
CA GLY A 387 23.36 61.71 23.35
C GLY A 387 21.94 62.11 22.93
N ARG A 388 20.94 61.38 23.45
CA ARG A 388 19.53 61.67 23.17
C ARG A 388 19.16 62.95 23.93
N LYS A 389 19.05 64.11 23.26
CA LYS A 389 18.43 65.30 23.85
C LYS A 389 16.94 65.03 24.08
N GLU A 390 16.60 64.51 25.27
CA GLU A 390 15.28 64.73 25.85
C GLU A 390 15.12 66.24 26.05
N GLY A 391 14.45 66.94 25.14
CA GLY A 391 14.14 68.36 25.37
C GLY A 391 14.00 69.26 24.14
N PHE A 392 14.32 68.83 22.91
CA PHE A 392 14.09 69.67 21.73
C PHE A 392 12.71 69.47 21.11
N ILE A 393 11.68 69.40 21.95
CA ILE A 393 10.31 69.73 21.56
C ILE A 393 10.02 71.05 22.26
N THR A 394 10.13 72.14 21.50
CA THR A 394 9.83 73.52 21.86
C THR A 394 8.55 73.66 22.70
N PRO A 395 8.61 74.16 23.95
CA PRO A 395 7.48 74.82 24.58
C PRO A 395 7.57 76.31 24.25
N GLY A 396 6.72 76.81 23.35
CA GLY A 396 6.62 78.26 23.15
C GLY A 396 6.43 78.67 21.70
N GLY A 397 5.18 78.99 21.36
CA GLY A 397 4.83 79.58 20.07
C GLY A 397 3.33 79.83 19.90
N SER A 398 2.60 80.03 21.00
CA SER A 398 1.27 80.66 20.95
C SER A 398 1.45 82.11 21.39
N GLN A 399 1.79 82.97 20.43
CA GLN A 399 1.62 84.41 20.56
C GLN A 399 1.41 85.03 19.17
N GLY A 400 0.21 85.60 18.98
CA GLY A 400 0.07 86.98 18.50
C GLY A 400 0.02 87.24 16.98
N GLY A 401 -1.08 87.86 16.55
CA GLY A 401 -1.22 88.60 15.30
C GLY A 401 -2.58 88.33 14.65
N LYS A 402 -3.69 88.84 15.20
CA LYS A 402 -4.34 90.12 14.82
C LYS A 402 -4.65 90.23 13.34
#